data_AF-A0A397BA82-F1
#
_entry.id   AF-A0A397BA82-F1
#
_cell.length_a   1.000
_cell.length_b   1.000
_cell.length_c   1.000
_cell.angle_alpha   90.00
_cell.angle_beta   90.00
_cell.angle_gamma   90.00
#
_symmetry.space_group_name_H-M   'P 1'
#
loop_
_entity.id
_entity.type
_entity.pdbx_description
1 polymer ?
#
loop_
_entity_poly.entity_id
_entity_poly.type
_entity_poly.pdbx_seq_one_letter_code
_entity_poly.pdbx_strand_id
1 'polypeptide(L)'
;MPSTLLQFQSFTSSPNVSFFQKLAQLKLDTYQLSDATQVGPAVPNCSTKHEWRVPGVLVNTNTLEDFKNLDKVRLLNDAKARLRHAIDGFNPLGLQTFVLCTFADLKTHTYWYRFAFPAVVPSPGAYQLQTWTPANSFLSLPHQQSIVRQLVNRRHVHDEVTSANFPAAFIFDLTSSTVHDLEDLRSLSPPSALVFGFVDPIHHISNPPEAHDDPSASFGLRASYIATIELTPYNEFTSKVVGWELNVQGKSGPRQLQLANLLDPLQLAKTSVDLNLKLMRWRQLPHLDLDKLAHTKCLLLGAGRRIYPLVECEGHVLSIPMAGHALSNPQALEVSGTSW
;
A
#
# COMPACT_ATOMS: atom_id res chain seq x y z
N MET A 1 23.48 -34.32 6.08
CA MET A 1 23.53 -32.88 5.75
C MET A 1 22.65 -32.15 6.74
N PRO A 2 23.04 -30.99 7.29
CA PRO A 2 22.14 -30.25 8.18
C PRO A 2 20.89 -29.88 7.38
N SER A 3 19.72 -30.35 7.81
CA SER A 3 18.44 -30.00 7.20
C SER A 3 18.26 -28.50 7.34
N THR A 4 18.35 -27.79 6.22
CA THR A 4 18.21 -26.33 6.22
C THR A 4 16.72 -26.03 6.22
N LEU A 5 16.25 -25.22 7.16
CA LEU A 5 14.84 -24.81 7.20
C LEU A 5 14.58 -23.79 6.08
N LEU A 6 13.50 -23.97 5.34
CA LEU A 6 13.06 -23.00 4.35
C LEU A 6 12.62 -21.71 5.07
N GLN A 7 13.23 -20.60 4.68
CA GLN A 7 12.87 -19.27 5.20
C GLN A 7 12.04 -18.52 4.17
N PHE A 8 11.05 -17.77 4.67
CA PHE A 8 10.16 -16.96 3.85
C PHE A 8 10.48 -15.49 4.08
N GLN A 9 10.59 -14.73 2.99
CA GLN A 9 10.69 -13.28 3.08
C GLN A 9 9.32 -12.66 3.40
N SER A 10 9.32 -11.63 4.24
CA SER A 10 8.09 -10.93 4.61
C SER A 10 7.62 -10.01 3.49
N PHE A 11 6.31 -9.97 3.29
CA PHE A 11 5.66 -9.02 2.39
C PHE A 11 5.81 -7.58 2.87
N THR A 12 5.98 -6.66 1.91
CA THR A 12 5.99 -5.22 2.15
C THR A 12 4.74 -4.58 1.57
N SER A 13 4.06 -3.74 2.35
CA SER A 13 2.89 -3.01 1.89
C SER A 13 3.27 -1.69 1.21
N SER A 14 2.47 -1.29 0.23
CA SER A 14 2.58 0.02 -0.45
C SER A 14 1.18 0.55 -0.80
N PRO A 15 0.40 1.01 0.19
CA PRO A 15 -0.92 1.56 -0.06
C PRO A 15 -0.83 2.85 -0.90
N ASN A 16 -1.68 2.96 -1.93
CA ASN A 16 -1.77 4.17 -2.76
C ASN A 16 -2.39 5.34 -1.97
N VAL A 17 -2.03 6.57 -2.29
CA VAL A 17 -2.64 7.79 -1.71
C VAL A 17 -4.16 7.81 -1.92
N SER A 18 -4.65 7.32 -3.06
CA SER A 18 -6.09 7.24 -3.37
C SER A 18 -6.87 6.37 -2.38
N PHE A 19 -6.23 5.36 -1.79
CA PHE A 19 -6.84 4.55 -0.72
C PHE A 19 -7.17 5.43 0.49
N PHE A 20 -6.23 6.27 0.95
CA PHE A 20 -6.43 7.14 2.11
C PHE A 20 -7.42 8.27 1.83
N GLN A 21 -7.47 8.77 0.60
CA GLN A 21 -8.52 9.70 0.14
C GLN A 21 -9.90 9.07 0.28
N LYS A 22 -10.06 7.83 -0.23
CA LYS A 22 -11.35 7.14 -0.16
C LYS A 22 -11.72 6.77 1.28
N LEU A 23 -10.75 6.36 2.09
CA LEU A 23 -10.93 6.10 3.52
C LEU A 23 -11.42 7.36 4.24
N ALA A 24 -10.81 8.52 3.99
CA ALA A 24 -11.23 9.78 4.59
C ALA A 24 -12.66 10.16 4.18
N GLN A 25 -12.99 10.02 2.90
CA GLN A 25 -14.35 10.28 2.40
C GLN A 25 -15.37 9.35 3.08
N LEU A 26 -15.13 8.05 3.10
CA LEU A 26 -16.04 7.09 3.71
C LEU A 26 -16.17 7.30 5.24
N LYS A 27 -15.07 7.70 5.90
CA LYS A 27 -15.09 8.00 7.34
C LYS A 27 -15.98 9.21 7.66
N LEU A 28 -15.96 10.25 6.81
CA LEU A 28 -16.83 11.43 6.95
C LEU A 28 -18.28 11.13 6.57
N ASP A 29 -18.50 10.49 5.43
CA ASP A 29 -19.82 10.38 4.81
C ASP A 29 -20.64 9.20 5.34
N THR A 30 -19.97 8.08 5.68
CA THR A 30 -20.63 6.80 5.95
C THR A 30 -20.37 6.27 7.35
N TYR A 31 -19.12 6.24 7.80
CA TYR A 31 -18.75 5.51 9.01
C TYR A 31 -18.89 6.34 10.29
N GLN A 32 -18.77 7.67 10.23
CA GLN A 32 -18.91 8.56 11.37
C GLN A 32 -18.08 8.08 12.59
N LEU A 33 -18.74 7.54 13.62
CA LEU A 33 -18.16 7.02 14.87
C LEU A 33 -18.13 5.48 14.97
N SER A 34 -18.44 4.75 13.89
CA SER A 34 -18.44 3.29 13.91
C SER A 34 -17.03 2.72 13.79
N ASP A 35 -16.64 1.86 14.73
CA ASP A 35 -15.41 1.05 14.71
C ASP A 35 -15.65 -0.38 14.19
N ALA A 36 -16.81 -0.63 13.56
CA ALA A 36 -17.13 -1.96 13.05
C ALA A 36 -16.09 -2.42 12.03
N THR A 37 -15.66 -3.68 12.12
CA THR A 37 -14.77 -4.31 11.13
C THR A 37 -15.42 -4.25 9.75
N GLN A 38 -14.70 -3.70 8.79
CA GLN A 38 -15.20 -3.51 7.44
C GLN A 38 -14.59 -4.56 6.53
N VAL A 39 -15.46 -5.31 5.86
CA VAL A 39 -15.07 -6.02 4.65
C VAL A 39 -15.11 -4.96 3.56
N GLY A 40 -13.94 -4.58 3.04
CA GLY A 40 -13.86 -3.58 1.97
C GLY A 40 -14.73 -4.01 0.78
N PRO A 41 -15.32 -3.06 0.03
CA PRO A 41 -16.08 -3.40 -1.16
C PRO A 41 -15.19 -4.20 -2.13
N ALA A 42 -15.78 -5.16 -2.83
CA ALA A 42 -15.11 -5.84 -3.94
C ALA A 42 -14.62 -4.75 -4.92
N VAL A 43 -13.30 -4.61 -5.06
CA VAL A 43 -12.73 -3.64 -6.01
C VAL A 43 -13.24 -4.02 -7.41
N PRO A 44 -13.84 -3.10 -8.19
CA PRO A 44 -14.22 -3.39 -9.57
C PRO A 44 -12.97 -3.70 -10.41
N ASN A 45 -13.14 -4.56 -11.43
CA ASN A 45 -12.18 -5.23 -12.34
C ASN A 45 -10.67 -4.95 -12.21
N CYS A 46 -9.84 -6.00 -12.32
CA CYS A 46 -8.39 -5.82 -12.48
C CYS A 46 -8.17 -4.86 -13.65
N SER A 47 -7.51 -3.73 -13.41
CA SER A 47 -7.29 -2.76 -14.49
C SER A 47 -5.98 -3.03 -15.23
N THR A 48 -5.11 -3.87 -14.65
CA THR A 48 -3.79 -4.17 -15.22
C THR A 48 -3.45 -5.66 -15.29
N LYS A 49 -2.60 -5.99 -16.25
CA LYS A 49 -2.12 -7.35 -16.59
C LYS A 49 -1.35 -8.07 -15.46
N HIS A 50 -0.87 -7.35 -14.45
CA HIS A 50 0.04 -7.87 -13.42
C HIS A 50 -0.54 -7.75 -12.00
N GLU A 51 -1.86 -7.68 -11.89
CA GLU A 51 -2.55 -7.60 -10.60
C GLU A 51 -3.21 -8.94 -10.26
N TRP A 52 -3.13 -9.30 -8.98
CA TRP A 52 -3.92 -10.39 -8.38
C TRP A 52 -4.78 -9.83 -7.27
N ARG A 53 -6.01 -10.32 -7.20
CA ARG A 53 -6.97 -9.93 -6.17
C ARG A 53 -6.80 -10.83 -4.97
N VAL A 54 -6.64 -10.21 -3.82
CA VAL A 54 -6.54 -10.92 -2.55
C VAL A 54 -7.63 -10.38 -1.63
N PRO A 55 -8.50 -11.23 -1.07
CA PRO A 55 -9.50 -10.80 -0.10
C PRO A 55 -8.83 -10.36 1.21
N GLY A 56 -9.26 -9.23 1.75
CA GLY A 56 -8.70 -8.69 2.99
C GLY A 56 -9.75 -8.08 3.90
N VAL A 57 -9.35 -7.88 5.16
CA VAL A 57 -10.19 -7.29 6.20
C VAL A 57 -9.61 -5.94 6.62
N LEU A 58 -10.43 -4.89 6.60
CA LEU A 58 -10.06 -3.56 7.04
C LEU A 58 -10.63 -3.31 8.45
N VAL A 59 -9.75 -3.04 9.40
CA VAL A 59 -10.10 -2.63 10.76
C VAL A 59 -9.71 -1.16 10.90
N ASN A 60 -10.69 -0.26 10.86
CA ASN A 60 -10.46 1.17 11.04
C ASN A 60 -10.91 1.57 12.45
N THR A 61 -10.06 2.26 13.18
CA THR A 61 -10.38 2.81 14.51
C THR A 61 -10.57 4.32 14.45
N ASN A 62 -11.40 4.84 15.35
CA ASN A 62 -11.67 6.25 15.48
C ASN A 62 -10.68 6.98 16.38
N THR A 63 -10.16 6.32 17.41
CA THR A 63 -9.14 6.89 18.30
C THR A 63 -7.77 6.23 18.08
N LEU A 64 -6.71 7.00 18.39
CA LEU A 64 -5.33 6.50 18.36
C LEU A 64 -5.08 5.49 19.50
N GLU A 65 -5.79 5.62 20.61
CA GLU A 65 -5.65 4.73 21.77
C GLU A 65 -6.19 3.34 21.43
N ASP A 66 -7.37 3.27 20.83
CA ASP A 66 -7.95 2.00 20.36
C ASP A 66 -7.03 1.32 19.35
N PHE A 67 -6.46 2.09 18.42
CA PHE A 67 -5.49 1.57 17.45
C PHE A 67 -4.27 0.92 18.11
N LYS A 68 -3.72 1.55 19.16
CA LYS A 68 -2.56 1.03 19.90
C LYS A 68 -2.92 -0.22 20.71
N ASN A 69 -4.13 -0.24 21.26
CA ASN A 69 -4.65 -1.30 22.14
C ASN A 69 -5.35 -2.44 21.39
N LEU A 70 -5.38 -2.42 20.04
CA LEU A 70 -5.93 -3.51 19.23
C LEU A 70 -5.35 -4.87 19.63
N ASP A 71 -6.23 -5.85 19.80
CA ASP A 71 -5.85 -7.24 20.07
C ASP A 71 -5.31 -7.90 18.79
N LYS A 72 -4.00 -7.75 18.61
CA LYS A 72 -3.23 -8.28 17.48
C LYS A 72 -3.31 -9.80 17.39
N VAL A 73 -3.44 -10.49 18.53
CA VAL A 73 -3.47 -11.95 18.60
C VAL A 73 -4.82 -12.45 18.13
N ARG A 74 -5.90 -11.84 18.63
CA ARG A 74 -7.26 -12.14 18.16
C ARG A 74 -7.41 -11.93 16.66
N LEU A 75 -6.93 -10.81 16.11
CA LEU A 75 -7.03 -10.53 14.68
C LEU A 75 -6.32 -11.59 13.80
N LEU A 76 -5.15 -12.09 14.24
CA LEU A 76 -4.45 -13.18 13.54
C LEU A 76 -5.17 -14.51 13.71
N ASN A 77 -5.75 -14.80 14.88
CA ASN A 77 -6.52 -16.02 15.11
C ASN A 77 -7.82 -16.04 14.29
N ASP A 78 -8.51 -14.90 14.18
CA ASP A 78 -9.68 -14.77 13.31
C ASP A 78 -9.30 -14.98 11.83
N ALA A 79 -8.13 -14.49 11.41
CA ALA A 79 -7.61 -14.77 10.07
C ALA A 79 -7.22 -16.24 9.89
N LYS A 80 -6.64 -16.90 10.91
CA LYS A 80 -6.36 -18.34 10.92
C LYS A 80 -7.64 -19.14 10.65
N ALA A 81 -8.73 -18.78 11.33
CA ALA A 81 -10.02 -19.45 11.18
C ALA A 81 -10.57 -19.28 9.75
N ARG A 82 -10.43 -18.10 9.14
CA ARG A 82 -10.79 -17.87 7.73
C ARG A 82 -9.95 -18.71 6.77
N LEU A 83 -8.63 -18.78 6.98
CA LEU A 83 -7.74 -19.62 6.18
C LEU A 83 -8.11 -21.11 6.31
N ARG A 84 -8.41 -21.57 7.53
CA ARG A 84 -8.89 -22.94 7.78
C ARG A 84 -10.16 -23.24 6.97
N HIS A 85 -11.16 -22.37 7.07
CA HIS A 85 -12.40 -22.52 6.32
C HIS A 85 -12.18 -22.52 4.80
N ALA A 86 -11.24 -21.72 4.30
CA ALA A 86 -10.87 -21.71 2.87
C ALA A 86 -10.19 -23.02 2.44
N ILE A 87 -9.30 -23.58 3.27
CA ILE A 87 -8.66 -24.88 3.02
C ILE A 87 -9.69 -26.00 3.01
N ASP A 88 -10.58 -26.04 4.01
CA ASP A 88 -11.61 -27.07 4.12
C ASP A 88 -12.60 -27.00 2.95
N GLY A 89 -12.88 -25.79 2.46
CA GLY A 89 -13.69 -25.52 1.28
C GLY A 89 -12.95 -25.59 -0.07
N PHE A 90 -11.65 -25.93 -0.10
CA PHE A 90 -10.81 -25.94 -1.31
C PHE A 90 -10.88 -24.65 -2.15
N ASN A 91 -11.06 -23.49 -1.51
CA ASN A 91 -11.16 -22.20 -2.20
C ASN A 91 -9.77 -21.55 -2.36
N PRO A 92 -9.20 -21.48 -3.58
CA PRO A 92 -7.85 -20.95 -3.80
C PRO A 92 -7.74 -19.45 -3.50
N LEU A 93 -8.80 -18.68 -3.75
CA LEU A 93 -8.82 -17.23 -3.48
C LEU A 93 -8.79 -16.93 -1.98
N GLY A 94 -9.26 -17.85 -1.14
CA GLY A 94 -9.26 -17.71 0.31
C GLY A 94 -7.93 -18.08 0.98
N LEU A 95 -6.98 -18.68 0.25
CA LEU A 95 -5.67 -19.09 0.80
C LEU A 95 -4.73 -17.91 1.02
N GLN A 96 -4.93 -16.82 0.26
CA GLN A 96 -4.22 -15.57 0.45
C GLN A 96 -5.19 -14.57 1.09
N THR A 97 -4.76 -13.95 2.19
CA THR A 97 -5.54 -12.89 2.82
C THR A 97 -4.63 -11.89 3.50
N PHE A 98 -5.15 -10.71 3.78
CA PHE A 98 -4.48 -9.70 4.59
C PHE A 98 -5.45 -9.07 5.59
N VAL A 99 -4.89 -8.56 6.68
CA VAL A 99 -5.61 -7.71 7.64
C VAL A 99 -4.93 -6.35 7.63
N LEU A 100 -5.70 -5.29 7.43
CA LEU A 100 -5.22 -3.92 7.45
C LEU A 100 -5.85 -3.20 8.62
N CYS A 101 -5.04 -2.82 9.62
CA CYS A 101 -5.47 -1.95 10.69
C CYS A 101 -5.14 -0.51 10.34
N THR A 102 -6.07 0.42 10.51
CA THR A 102 -5.89 1.84 10.18
C THR A 102 -6.44 2.75 11.27
N PHE A 103 -5.80 3.90 11.43
CA PHE A 103 -6.31 5.04 12.16
C PHE A 103 -5.99 6.29 11.34
N ALA A 104 -7.04 7.07 11.03
CA ALA A 104 -6.94 8.29 10.23
C ALA A 104 -7.27 9.51 11.09
N ASP A 105 -6.29 10.40 11.26
CA ASP A 105 -6.48 11.75 11.80
C ASP A 105 -6.68 12.73 10.63
N LEU A 106 -7.95 13.05 10.39
CA LEU A 106 -8.36 13.90 9.28
C LEU A 106 -8.03 15.39 9.52
N LYS A 107 -7.77 15.81 10.76
CA LYS A 107 -7.41 17.20 11.05
C LYS A 107 -5.98 17.51 10.62
N THR A 108 -5.08 16.58 10.90
CA THR A 108 -3.66 16.73 10.55
C THR A 108 -3.31 16.04 9.23
N HIS A 109 -4.26 15.34 8.59
CA HIS A 109 -4.01 14.44 7.46
C HIS A 109 -2.89 13.42 7.75
N THR A 110 -2.84 12.93 9.00
CA THR A 110 -1.91 11.90 9.45
C THR A 110 -2.62 10.55 9.47
N TYR A 111 -2.02 9.55 8.82
CA TYR A 111 -2.58 8.21 8.74
C TYR A 111 -1.63 7.21 9.36
N TRP A 112 -2.14 6.43 10.30
CA TRP A 112 -1.44 5.30 10.89
C TRP A 112 -2.03 4.02 10.31
N TYR A 113 -1.18 3.10 9.88
CA TYR A 113 -1.64 1.84 9.37
C TYR A 113 -0.68 0.71 9.70
N ARG A 114 -1.20 -0.52 9.69
CA ARG A 114 -0.41 -1.73 9.88
C ARG A 114 -1.03 -2.89 9.12
N PHE A 115 -0.25 -3.50 8.24
CA PHE A 115 -0.66 -4.74 7.58
C PHE A 115 -0.26 -5.96 8.41
N ALA A 116 -1.09 -6.98 8.32
CA ALA A 116 -0.72 -8.35 8.59
C ALA A 116 -1.02 -9.20 7.35
N PHE A 117 -0.12 -10.12 7.03
CA PHE A 117 -0.25 -11.14 6.01
C PHE A 117 -0.25 -12.50 6.71
N PRO A 118 -1.41 -12.96 7.22
CA PRO A 118 -1.49 -14.12 8.09
C PRO A 118 -0.95 -15.37 7.40
N ALA A 119 0.10 -15.95 7.98
CA ALA A 119 0.72 -17.19 7.51
C ALA A 119 0.67 -18.23 8.64
N VAL A 120 0.11 -19.39 8.33
CA VAL A 120 0.01 -20.51 9.29
C VAL A 120 1.31 -21.31 9.24
N VAL A 121 1.98 -21.41 10.39
CA VAL A 121 3.15 -22.27 10.59
C VAL A 121 2.68 -23.57 11.24
N PRO A 122 2.70 -24.72 10.53
CA PRO A 122 2.13 -25.98 11.03
C PRO A 122 2.82 -26.51 12.29
N SER A 123 4.15 -26.45 12.30
CA SER A 123 5.01 -26.84 13.43
C SER A 123 6.35 -26.09 13.32
N PRO A 124 7.10 -25.94 14.44
CA PRO A 124 8.47 -25.42 14.38
C PRO A 124 9.34 -26.34 13.50
N GLY A 125 9.84 -25.80 12.39
CA GLY A 125 10.67 -26.57 11.44
C GLY A 125 9.87 -27.41 10.43
N ALA A 126 8.59 -27.08 10.20
CA ALA A 126 7.71 -27.82 9.29
C ALA A 126 8.20 -27.91 7.83
N TYR A 127 9.02 -26.96 7.39
CA TYR A 127 9.47 -26.82 6.01
C TYR A 127 10.97 -27.14 5.94
N GLN A 128 11.31 -28.42 5.78
CA GLN A 128 12.69 -28.83 5.61
C GLN A 128 13.03 -28.78 4.11
N LEU A 129 14.01 -27.94 3.75
CA LEU A 129 14.44 -27.79 2.38
C LEU A 129 15.40 -28.93 2.00
N GLN A 130 15.05 -29.68 0.96
CA GLN A 130 15.93 -30.70 0.38
C GLN A 130 16.76 -30.13 -0.76
N THR A 131 16.11 -29.49 -1.72
CA THR A 131 16.76 -28.89 -2.91
C THR A 131 16.15 -27.55 -3.26
N TRP A 132 16.97 -26.63 -3.76
CA TRP A 132 16.55 -25.33 -4.29
C TRP A 132 17.27 -25.10 -5.61
N THR A 133 16.53 -25.09 -6.71
CA THR A 133 17.11 -25.00 -8.06
C THR A 133 16.32 -24.04 -8.94
N PRO A 134 16.96 -23.32 -9.87
CA PRO A 134 16.26 -22.55 -10.89
C PRO A 134 15.29 -23.42 -11.69
N ALA A 135 14.06 -22.96 -11.91
CA ALA A 135 13.02 -23.76 -12.56
C ALA A 135 13.41 -24.20 -13.98
N ASN A 136 14.20 -23.38 -14.68
CA ASN A 136 14.71 -23.70 -16.02
C ASN A 136 15.73 -24.85 -16.06
N SER A 137 16.37 -25.16 -14.92
CA SER A 137 17.33 -26.26 -14.79
C SER A 137 16.64 -27.59 -14.45
N PHE A 138 15.53 -27.51 -13.72
CA PHE A 138 14.75 -28.68 -13.30
C PHE A 138 13.71 -29.10 -14.36
N LEU A 139 13.04 -28.14 -14.99
CA LEU A 139 12.03 -28.40 -16.02
C LEU A 139 12.62 -28.40 -17.42
N SER A 140 12.21 -29.37 -18.24
CA SER A 140 12.52 -29.39 -19.67
C SER A 140 11.90 -28.18 -20.39
N LEU A 141 12.52 -27.74 -21.50
CA LEU A 141 11.99 -26.62 -22.29
C LEU A 141 10.52 -26.82 -22.74
N PRO A 142 10.08 -28.02 -23.18
CA PRO A 142 8.67 -28.27 -23.49
C PRO A 142 7.74 -28.05 -22.28
N HIS A 143 8.13 -28.49 -21.08
CA HIS A 143 7.35 -28.28 -19.86
C HIS A 143 7.24 -26.78 -19.53
N GLN A 144 8.34 -26.05 -19.62
CA GLN A 144 8.34 -24.60 -19.40
C GLN A 144 7.40 -23.87 -20.36
N GLN A 145 7.47 -24.19 -21.66
CA GLN A 145 6.57 -23.61 -22.66
C GLN A 145 5.11 -23.98 -22.41
N SER A 146 4.84 -25.22 -22.01
CA SER A 146 3.49 -25.69 -21.69
C SER A 146 2.88 -24.91 -20.53
N ILE A 147 3.62 -24.75 -19.42
CA ILE A 147 3.19 -23.98 -18.25
C ILE A 147 2.86 -22.54 -18.65
N VAL A 148 3.80 -21.86 -19.32
CA VAL A 148 3.63 -20.46 -19.71
C VAL A 148 2.42 -20.29 -20.63
N ARG A 149 2.27 -21.14 -21.65
CA ARG A 149 1.14 -21.07 -22.59
C ARG A 149 -0.19 -21.30 -21.87
N GLN A 150 -0.29 -22.32 -21.04
CA GLN A 150 -1.53 -22.66 -20.35
C GLN A 150 -1.93 -21.58 -19.33
N LEU A 151 -0.98 -21.02 -18.58
CA LEU A 151 -1.25 -19.92 -17.65
C LEU A 151 -1.66 -18.64 -18.39
N VAL A 152 -0.99 -18.30 -19.49
CA VAL A 152 -1.38 -17.12 -20.29
C VAL A 152 -2.78 -17.27 -20.87
N ASN A 153 -3.13 -18.47 -21.34
CA ASN A 153 -4.46 -18.77 -21.88
C ASN A 153 -5.58 -18.73 -20.81
N ARG A 154 -5.24 -18.87 -19.52
CA ARG A 154 -6.18 -18.75 -18.40
C ARG A 154 -6.46 -17.30 -17.99
N ARG A 155 -5.81 -16.30 -18.62
CA ARG A 155 -6.18 -14.90 -18.40
C ARG A 155 -7.49 -14.58 -19.11
N HIS A 156 -8.40 -13.92 -18.41
CA HIS A 156 -9.59 -13.35 -19.03
C HIS A 156 -9.26 -11.94 -19.54
N VAL A 157 -9.35 -11.74 -20.85
CA VAL A 157 -9.13 -10.46 -21.51
C VAL A 157 -10.44 -10.01 -22.15
N HIS A 158 -10.87 -8.79 -21.84
CA HIS A 158 -12.05 -8.15 -22.43
C HIS A 158 -11.62 -6.77 -22.96
N ASP A 159 -11.90 -6.48 -24.23
CA ASP A 159 -11.51 -5.22 -24.88
C ASP A 159 -10.04 -4.81 -24.65
N GLU A 160 -9.11 -5.76 -24.84
CA GLU A 160 -7.66 -5.59 -24.64
C GLU A 160 -7.23 -5.32 -23.16
N VAL A 161 -8.18 -5.27 -22.22
CA VAL A 161 -7.95 -5.13 -20.78
C VAL A 161 -8.07 -6.50 -20.09
N THR A 162 -7.08 -6.86 -19.28
CA THR A 162 -7.12 -8.13 -18.51
C THR A 162 -8.08 -7.98 -17.34
N SER A 163 -9.27 -8.59 -17.42
CA SER A 163 -10.31 -8.51 -16.39
C SER A 163 -10.05 -9.43 -15.19
N ALA A 164 -9.43 -10.59 -15.43
CA ALA A 164 -8.94 -11.50 -14.40
C ALA A 164 -7.63 -12.16 -14.84
N ASN A 165 -6.67 -12.20 -13.92
CA ASN A 165 -5.37 -12.85 -14.16
C ASN A 165 -5.48 -14.37 -14.00
N PHE A 166 -4.43 -15.08 -14.43
CA PHE A 166 -4.32 -16.52 -14.20
C PHE A 166 -4.24 -16.82 -12.68
N PRO A 167 -4.64 -18.03 -12.24
CA PRO A 167 -4.73 -18.35 -10.83
C PRO A 167 -3.39 -18.16 -10.10
N ALA A 168 -3.44 -17.55 -8.91
CA ALA A 168 -2.24 -17.26 -8.12
C ALA A 168 -1.53 -18.54 -7.64
N ALA A 169 -2.22 -19.66 -7.57
CA ALA A 169 -1.66 -20.97 -7.29
C ALA A 169 -2.32 -22.04 -8.16
N PHE A 170 -1.53 -22.99 -8.63
CA PHE A 170 -1.91 -23.99 -9.63
C PHE A 170 -1.11 -25.28 -9.41
N ILE A 171 -1.53 -26.34 -10.08
CA ILE A 171 -0.85 -27.63 -10.05
C ILE A 171 -0.34 -27.91 -11.47
N PHE A 172 0.88 -28.41 -11.59
CA PHE A 172 1.43 -28.86 -12.85
C PHE A 172 1.74 -30.36 -12.76
N ASP A 173 1.16 -31.13 -13.67
CA ASP A 173 1.45 -32.56 -13.80
C ASP A 173 2.60 -32.75 -14.80
N LEU A 174 3.71 -33.31 -14.32
CA LEU A 174 4.90 -33.56 -15.14
C LEU A 174 4.68 -34.67 -16.18
N THR A 175 3.73 -35.57 -15.95
CA THR A 175 3.50 -36.73 -16.82
C THR A 175 2.67 -36.36 -18.05
N SER A 176 1.60 -35.59 -17.83
CA SER A 176 0.68 -35.12 -18.87
C SER A 176 1.05 -33.74 -19.42
N SER A 177 1.99 -33.03 -18.79
CA SER A 177 2.38 -31.64 -19.14
C SER A 177 1.21 -30.65 -19.09
N THR A 178 0.22 -30.89 -18.22
CA THR A 178 -0.98 -30.05 -18.05
C THR A 178 -0.96 -29.27 -16.75
N VAL A 179 -1.45 -28.03 -16.82
CA VAL A 179 -1.73 -27.18 -15.66
C VAL A 179 -3.16 -27.46 -15.23
N HIS A 180 -3.37 -27.64 -13.93
CA HIS A 180 -4.67 -27.86 -13.28
C HIS A 180 -4.91 -26.76 -12.25
N ASP A 181 -6.18 -26.43 -12.01
CA ASP A 181 -6.53 -25.56 -10.90
C ASP A 181 -6.40 -26.33 -9.58
N LEU A 182 -6.19 -25.60 -8.48
CA LEU A 182 -6.12 -26.21 -7.14
C LEU A 182 -7.41 -26.96 -6.76
N GLU A 183 -8.55 -26.54 -7.30
CA GLU A 183 -9.86 -27.16 -7.08
C GLU A 183 -9.92 -28.58 -7.64
N ASP A 184 -9.17 -28.85 -8.72
CA ASP A 184 -9.11 -30.16 -9.37
C ASP A 184 -8.28 -31.18 -8.57
N LEU A 185 -7.60 -30.77 -7.50
CA LEU A 185 -6.73 -31.66 -6.72
C LEU A 185 -7.45 -32.94 -6.24
N ARG A 186 -8.76 -32.86 -5.97
CA ARG A 186 -9.56 -34.00 -5.52
C ARG A 186 -9.92 -34.98 -6.65
N SER A 187 -10.00 -34.51 -7.89
CA SER A 187 -10.36 -35.32 -9.06
C SER A 187 -9.14 -35.93 -9.75
N LEU A 188 -7.96 -35.35 -9.52
CA LEU A 188 -6.69 -35.90 -9.96
C LEU A 188 -6.39 -37.21 -9.22
N SER A 189 -6.47 -38.34 -9.93
CA SER A 189 -5.91 -39.61 -9.46
C SER A 189 -4.41 -39.42 -9.23
N PRO A 190 -3.81 -39.90 -8.13
CA PRO A 190 -2.44 -39.54 -7.76
C PRO A 190 -1.45 -39.86 -8.88
N PRO A 191 -0.92 -38.84 -9.60
CA PRO A 191 0.19 -39.03 -10.50
C PRO A 191 1.47 -39.09 -9.66
N SER A 192 2.48 -39.79 -10.15
CA SER A 192 3.74 -39.96 -9.43
C SER A 192 4.58 -38.66 -9.34
N ALA A 193 4.18 -37.58 -10.02
CA ALA A 193 5.02 -36.39 -10.20
C ALA A 193 4.21 -35.09 -10.38
N LEU A 194 3.51 -34.64 -9.33
CA LEU A 194 2.85 -33.34 -9.27
C LEU A 194 3.78 -32.24 -8.74
N VAL A 195 3.70 -31.05 -9.33
CA VAL A 195 4.41 -29.84 -8.88
C VAL A 195 3.39 -28.77 -8.51
N PHE A 196 3.46 -28.23 -7.29
CA PHE A 196 2.62 -27.13 -6.86
C PHE A 196 3.29 -25.81 -7.22
N GLY A 197 2.63 -25.02 -8.08
CA GLY A 197 3.08 -23.71 -8.49
C GLY A 197 2.31 -22.60 -7.79
N PHE A 198 2.99 -21.53 -7.42
CA PHE A 198 2.35 -20.30 -6.96
C PHE A 198 3.10 -19.09 -7.49
N VAL A 199 2.38 -17.97 -7.63
CA VAL A 199 2.96 -16.69 -8.02
C VAL A 199 3.70 -16.12 -6.81
N ASP A 200 5.02 -16.04 -6.93
CA ASP A 200 5.86 -15.38 -5.95
C ASP A 200 5.99 -13.89 -6.31
N PRO A 201 5.52 -12.97 -5.46
CA PRO A 201 5.68 -11.53 -5.67
C PRO A 201 7.09 -11.03 -5.33
N ILE A 202 7.94 -11.87 -4.74
CA ILE A 202 9.32 -11.51 -4.42
C ILE A 202 10.21 -11.77 -5.64
N HIS A 203 10.94 -10.74 -6.07
CA HIS A 203 11.98 -10.90 -7.08
C HIS A 203 13.30 -11.32 -6.44
N HIS A 204 13.72 -12.57 -6.63
CA HIS A 204 15.07 -12.99 -6.27
C HIS A 204 16.05 -12.49 -7.36
N ILE A 205 16.76 -11.40 -7.07
CA ILE A 205 17.77 -10.79 -7.97
C ILE A 205 19.01 -11.68 -7.98
N SER A 206 18.95 -12.80 -8.69
CA SER A 206 20.13 -13.63 -8.97
C SER A 206 20.31 -13.88 -10.47
N ASN A 207 19.48 -13.28 -11.32
CA ASN A 207 19.73 -13.29 -12.77
C ASN A 207 20.69 -12.16 -13.14
N PRO A 208 21.81 -12.46 -13.83
CA PRO A 208 22.71 -11.43 -14.33
C PRO A 208 22.00 -10.53 -15.36
N PRO A 209 22.31 -9.21 -15.39
CA PRO A 209 21.63 -8.22 -16.22
C PRO A 209 21.78 -8.45 -17.74
N GLU A 210 22.74 -9.27 -18.18
CA GLU A 210 23.01 -9.58 -19.59
C GLU A 210 21.93 -10.45 -20.27
N ALA A 211 20.96 -10.92 -19.50
CA ALA A 211 19.91 -11.83 -19.93
C ALA A 211 18.70 -11.16 -20.63
N HIS A 212 18.61 -9.83 -20.61
CA HIS A 212 17.39 -9.07 -20.93
C HIS A 212 17.17 -8.78 -22.42
N ASP A 213 18.18 -8.93 -23.28
CA ASP A 213 18.13 -8.45 -24.67
C ASP A 213 17.91 -9.53 -25.74
N ASP A 214 17.69 -10.80 -25.37
CA ASP A 214 17.40 -11.87 -26.35
C ASP A 214 15.88 -12.14 -26.46
N PRO A 215 15.22 -11.75 -27.57
CA PRO A 215 13.78 -11.96 -27.76
C PRO A 215 13.40 -13.45 -27.88
N SER A 216 14.35 -14.35 -28.18
CA SER A 216 14.11 -15.81 -28.18
C SER A 216 14.13 -16.43 -26.78
N ALA A 217 14.69 -15.72 -25.78
CA ALA A 217 14.79 -16.14 -24.38
C ALA A 217 13.53 -15.82 -23.54
N SER A 218 12.49 -15.27 -24.17
CA SER A 218 11.27 -14.77 -23.52
C SER A 218 10.27 -15.85 -23.08
N PHE A 219 10.52 -17.13 -23.41
CA PHE A 219 9.62 -18.25 -23.09
C PHE A 219 10.08 -19.16 -21.94
N GLY A 220 11.14 -18.78 -21.21
CA GLY A 220 11.70 -19.59 -20.12
C GLY A 220 11.29 -19.12 -18.72
N LEU A 221 11.16 -20.05 -17.78
CA LEU A 221 10.90 -19.78 -16.35
C LEU A 221 12.17 -19.34 -15.62
N ARG A 222 12.83 -18.27 -16.10
CA ARG A 222 14.16 -17.83 -15.63
C ARG A 222 14.13 -17.14 -14.27
N ALA A 223 13.02 -16.49 -13.94
CA ALA A 223 12.84 -15.83 -12.65
C ALA A 223 12.22 -16.75 -11.59
N SER A 224 11.88 -18.00 -11.97
CA SER A 224 11.20 -18.95 -11.10
C SER A 224 12.17 -19.98 -10.53
N TYR A 225 11.86 -20.47 -9.33
CA TYR A 225 12.61 -21.51 -8.64
C TYR A 225 11.72 -22.70 -8.33
N ILE A 226 12.32 -23.88 -8.25
CA ILE A 226 11.67 -25.10 -7.81
C ILE A 226 12.41 -25.58 -6.57
N ALA A 227 11.64 -25.79 -5.51
CA ALA A 227 12.09 -26.30 -4.24
C ALA A 227 11.43 -27.63 -3.94
N THR A 228 12.22 -28.62 -3.53
CA THR A 228 11.70 -29.87 -2.95
C THR A 228 11.76 -29.72 -1.44
N ILE A 229 10.59 -29.83 -0.81
CA ILE A 229 10.43 -29.66 0.63
C ILE A 229 9.85 -30.92 1.25
N GLU A 230 10.37 -31.29 2.41
CA GLU A 230 9.77 -32.29 3.27
C GLU A 230 8.89 -31.58 4.29
N LEU A 231 7.61 -31.93 4.26
CA LEU A 231 6.58 -31.31 5.10
C LEU A 231 6.29 -32.18 6.31
N THR A 232 6.39 -31.60 7.51
CA THR A 232 5.82 -32.26 8.69
C THR A 232 4.30 -32.14 8.66
N PRO A 233 3.54 -33.18 9.07
CA PRO A 233 2.08 -33.12 9.12
C PRO A 233 1.57 -31.93 9.92
N TYR A 234 0.45 -31.35 9.46
CA TYR A 234 -0.23 -30.29 10.18
C TYR A 234 -0.74 -30.81 11.53
N ASN A 235 -0.47 -30.07 12.61
CA ASN A 235 -1.03 -30.32 13.92
C ASN A 235 -1.61 -29.02 14.48
N GLU A 236 -2.90 -29.04 14.82
CA GLU A 236 -3.64 -27.88 15.26
C GLU A 236 -3.08 -27.29 16.56
N PHE A 237 -2.69 -28.13 17.50
CA PHE A 237 -2.18 -27.71 18.81
C PHE A 237 -0.81 -27.05 18.73
N THR A 238 0.01 -27.41 17.74
CA THR A 238 1.34 -26.81 17.54
C THR A 238 1.34 -25.64 16.55
N SER A 239 0.26 -25.47 15.81
CA SER A 239 0.18 -24.48 14.73
C SER A 239 0.08 -23.04 15.25
N LYS A 240 0.98 -22.19 14.77
CA LYS A 240 1.01 -20.75 15.09
C LYS A 240 0.70 -19.93 13.87
N VAL A 241 0.19 -18.72 14.07
CA VAL A 241 0.00 -17.74 13.00
C VAL A 241 0.91 -16.55 13.22
N VAL A 242 1.61 -16.18 12.16
CA VAL A 242 2.51 -15.05 12.09
C VAL A 242 2.11 -14.15 10.92
N GLY A 243 2.81 -13.03 10.72
CA GLY A 243 2.61 -12.22 9.52
C GLY A 243 2.42 -10.72 9.73
N TRP A 244 2.58 -10.20 10.96
CA TRP A 244 2.57 -8.75 11.17
C TRP A 244 3.73 -8.09 10.43
N GLU A 245 3.42 -7.07 9.63
CA GLU A 245 4.43 -6.30 8.92
C GLU A 245 5.32 -5.53 9.91
N LEU A 246 6.59 -5.43 9.56
CA LEU A 246 7.56 -4.57 10.22
C LEU A 246 7.42 -3.13 9.71
N ASN A 247 7.75 -2.18 10.58
CA ASN A 247 7.80 -0.78 10.23
C ASN A 247 9.03 -0.48 9.34
N VAL A 248 9.15 0.78 8.90
CA VAL A 248 10.28 1.24 8.06
C VAL A 248 11.66 1.09 8.72
N GLN A 249 11.72 0.93 10.04
CA GLN A 249 12.96 0.70 10.80
C GLN A 249 13.23 -0.80 11.05
N GLY A 250 12.44 -1.70 10.46
CA GLY A 250 12.57 -3.15 10.68
C GLY A 250 12.08 -3.63 12.05
N LYS A 251 11.35 -2.79 12.81
CA LYS A 251 10.80 -3.13 14.13
C LYS A 251 9.32 -3.47 14.03
N SER A 252 8.82 -4.24 14.99
CA SER A 252 7.38 -4.50 15.12
C SER A 252 6.64 -3.22 15.52
N GLY A 253 5.86 -2.66 14.61
CA GLY A 253 5.09 -1.45 14.87
C GLY A 253 4.27 -1.00 13.66
N PRO A 254 3.34 -0.05 13.86
CA PRO A 254 2.60 0.56 12.76
C PRO A 254 3.51 1.47 11.93
N ARG A 255 3.07 1.77 10.71
CA ARG A 255 3.64 2.81 9.84
C ARG A 255 2.80 4.07 9.98
N GLN A 256 3.46 5.22 9.90
CA GLN A 256 2.83 6.54 9.89
C GLN A 256 3.07 7.18 8.52
N LEU A 257 2.05 7.84 7.99
CA LEU A 257 2.08 8.54 6.72
C LEU A 257 1.46 9.93 6.88
N GLN A 258 2.23 10.96 6.52
CA GLN A 258 1.79 12.35 6.51
C GLN A 258 1.34 12.71 5.10
N LEU A 259 0.05 12.97 4.89
CA LEU A 259 -0.52 13.27 3.57
C LEU A 259 -1.02 14.71 3.42
N ALA A 260 -0.79 15.58 4.41
CA ALA A 260 -1.22 16.99 4.34
C ALA A 260 -0.77 17.68 3.04
N ASN A 261 0.49 17.52 2.64
CA ASN A 261 1.02 18.15 1.42
C ASN A 261 0.34 17.67 0.12
N LEU A 262 -0.36 16.53 0.15
CA LEU A 262 -1.03 15.95 -1.01
C LEU A 262 -2.55 16.10 -0.96
N LEU A 263 -3.12 16.26 0.24
CA LEU A 263 -4.57 16.21 0.47
C LEU A 263 -5.16 17.48 1.06
N ASP A 264 -4.40 18.28 1.81
CA ASP A 264 -4.87 19.51 2.43
C ASP A 264 -4.98 20.63 1.38
N PRO A 265 -6.19 21.14 1.10
CA PRO A 265 -6.39 22.21 0.11
C PRO A 265 -5.58 23.48 0.42
N LEU A 266 -5.35 23.81 1.70
CA LEU A 266 -4.58 24.99 2.10
C LEU A 266 -3.09 24.81 1.79
N GLN A 267 -2.52 23.64 2.09
CA GLN A 267 -1.13 23.33 1.76
C GLN A 267 -0.92 23.22 0.24
N LEU A 268 -1.86 22.62 -0.48
CA LEU A 268 -1.83 22.55 -1.94
C LEU A 268 -1.87 23.95 -2.59
N ALA A 269 -2.73 24.83 -2.08
CA ALA A 269 -2.77 26.22 -2.53
C ALA A 269 -1.46 26.95 -2.24
N LYS A 270 -0.89 26.79 -1.04
CA LYS A 270 0.40 27.38 -0.66
C LYS A 270 1.54 26.92 -1.57
N THR A 271 1.68 25.61 -1.74
CA THR A 271 2.72 25.01 -2.60
C THR A 271 2.58 25.39 -4.07
N SER A 272 1.35 25.52 -4.57
CA SER A 272 1.08 26.00 -5.93
C SER A 272 1.54 27.45 -6.14
N VAL A 273 1.25 28.34 -5.17
CA VAL A 273 1.71 29.74 -5.20
C VAL A 273 3.24 29.81 -5.15
N ASP A 274 3.86 29.08 -4.22
CA ASP A 274 5.33 29.04 -4.08
C ASP A 274 6.01 28.52 -5.34
N LEU A 275 5.45 27.47 -5.97
CA LEU A 275 5.97 26.93 -7.22
C LEU A 275 5.89 27.97 -8.35
N ASN A 276 4.77 28.69 -8.46
CA ASN A 276 4.62 29.75 -9.46
C ASN A 276 5.68 30.86 -9.28
N LEU A 277 5.91 31.31 -8.04
CA LEU A 277 6.96 32.30 -7.74
C LEU A 277 8.36 31.77 -8.05
N LYS A 278 8.66 30.51 -7.70
CA LYS A 278 9.94 29.84 -8.02
C LYS A 278 10.16 29.71 -9.52
N LEU A 279 9.11 29.36 -10.28
CA LEU A 279 9.19 29.27 -11.74
C LEU A 279 9.50 30.63 -12.37
N MET A 280 8.92 31.74 -11.86
CA MET A 280 9.26 33.08 -12.31
C MET A 280 10.72 33.42 -12.01
N ARG A 281 11.19 33.14 -10.79
CA ARG A 281 12.60 33.31 -10.40
C ARG A 281 13.53 32.53 -11.33
N TRP A 282 13.28 31.25 -11.56
CA TRP A 282 14.15 30.40 -12.39
C TRP A 282 14.20 30.82 -13.86
N ARG A 283 13.08 31.31 -14.41
CA ARG A 283 13.00 31.64 -15.84
C ARG A 283 13.51 33.03 -16.18
N GLN A 284 13.30 34.01 -15.29
CA GLN A 284 13.49 35.43 -15.63
C GLN A 284 14.49 36.14 -14.71
N LEU A 285 14.43 35.88 -13.40
CA LEU A 285 15.15 36.65 -12.41
C LEU A 285 15.79 35.72 -11.37
N PRO A 286 16.88 35.01 -11.72
CA PRO A 286 17.49 34.01 -10.84
C PRO A 286 18.00 34.61 -9.51
N HIS A 287 18.35 35.91 -9.53
CA HIS A 287 18.80 36.67 -8.37
C HIS A 287 17.68 37.20 -7.47
N LEU A 288 16.40 37.01 -7.83
CA LEU A 288 15.27 37.44 -7.00
C LEU A 288 15.20 36.62 -5.72
N ASP A 289 15.27 37.31 -4.58
CA ASP A 289 15.18 36.73 -3.25
C ASP A 289 13.72 36.65 -2.80
N LEU A 290 13.09 35.50 -3.10
CA LEU A 290 11.69 35.24 -2.74
C LEU A 290 11.48 35.17 -1.23
N ASP A 291 12.49 34.76 -0.46
CA ASP A 291 12.37 34.58 0.98
C ASP A 291 12.26 35.95 1.67
N LYS A 292 13.02 36.95 1.22
CA LYS A 292 12.86 38.33 1.71
C LYS A 292 11.46 38.88 1.44
N LEU A 293 10.91 38.67 0.25
CA LEU A 293 9.57 39.13 -0.10
C LEU A 293 8.51 38.43 0.74
N ALA A 294 8.63 37.11 0.95
CA ALA A 294 7.68 36.33 1.73
C ALA A 294 7.61 36.75 3.21
N HIS A 295 8.73 37.17 3.81
CA HIS A 295 8.79 37.58 5.21
C HIS A 295 8.56 39.09 5.43
N THR A 296 8.38 39.87 4.35
CA THR A 296 8.14 41.31 4.47
C THR A 296 6.73 41.56 5.00
N LYS A 297 6.62 42.22 6.16
CA LYS A 297 5.34 42.66 6.71
C LYS A 297 4.92 43.96 6.04
N CYS A 298 3.73 43.98 5.44
CA CYS A 298 3.20 45.13 4.73
C CYS A 298 2.06 45.77 5.52
N LEU A 299 2.14 47.09 5.75
CA LEU A 299 1.02 47.89 6.25
C LEU A 299 0.24 48.46 5.06
N LEU A 300 -1.06 48.15 4.96
CA LEU A 300 -1.93 48.69 3.94
C LEU A 300 -2.83 49.77 4.53
N LEU A 301 -2.64 51.02 4.10
CA LEU A 301 -3.50 52.14 4.47
C LEU A 301 -4.69 52.21 3.50
N GLY A 302 -5.79 51.57 3.89
CA GLY A 302 -7.02 51.45 3.11
C GLY A 302 -7.45 49.98 2.95
N ALA A 303 -8.72 49.69 3.24
CA ALA A 303 -9.23 48.32 3.18
C ALA A 303 -9.52 47.91 1.71
N GLY A 304 -8.73 46.97 1.20
CA GLY A 304 -9.01 46.30 -0.07
C GLY A 304 -10.27 45.42 0.01
N ARG A 305 -10.86 45.06 -1.14
CA ARG A 305 -12.10 44.26 -1.23
C ARG A 305 -11.91 42.74 -1.11
N ARG A 306 -10.69 42.20 -1.22
CA ARG A 306 -10.41 40.75 -1.25
C ARG A 306 -9.13 40.41 -0.51
N ILE A 307 -9.17 39.34 0.28
CA ILE A 307 -8.05 38.76 1.02
C ILE A 307 -7.96 37.28 0.66
N TYR A 308 -6.74 36.76 0.49
CA TYR A 308 -6.51 35.34 0.23
C TYR A 308 -6.55 34.56 1.57
N PRO A 309 -7.17 33.36 1.63
CA PRO A 309 -7.32 32.61 2.89
C PRO A 309 -6.01 32.23 3.60
N LEU A 310 -4.88 32.25 2.89
CA LEU A 310 -3.55 31.91 3.42
C LEU A 310 -2.77 33.14 3.93
N VAL A 311 -3.36 34.33 3.85
CA VAL A 311 -2.70 35.57 4.29
C VAL A 311 -3.03 35.80 5.75
N GLU A 312 -2.00 35.82 6.59
CA GLU A 312 -2.12 36.34 7.95
C GLU A 312 -2.34 37.85 7.88
N CYS A 313 -3.52 38.31 8.29
CA CYS A 313 -3.87 39.72 8.29
C CYS A 313 -4.61 40.11 9.57
N GLU A 314 -4.26 41.26 10.12
CA GLU A 314 -4.97 41.90 11.22
C GLU A 314 -5.58 43.21 10.73
N GLY A 315 -6.85 43.44 11.08
CA GLY A 315 -7.59 44.65 10.70
C GLY A 315 -7.66 45.63 11.87
N HIS A 316 -7.16 46.85 11.66
CA HIS A 316 -7.27 47.93 12.63
C HIS A 316 -8.12 49.07 12.05
N VAL A 317 -9.09 49.56 12.83
CA VAL A 317 -9.85 50.75 12.48
C VAL A 317 -9.08 51.96 12.99
N LEU A 318 -8.51 52.74 12.07
CA LEU A 318 -7.75 53.94 12.40
C LEU A 318 -8.25 55.13 11.56
N SER A 319 -8.51 56.25 12.22
CA SER A 319 -8.86 57.51 11.55
C SER A 319 -7.57 58.23 11.14
N ILE A 320 -7.33 58.34 9.84
CA ILE A 320 -6.19 59.09 9.30
C ILE A 320 -6.67 60.53 9.02
N PRO A 321 -6.13 61.55 9.70
CA PRO A 321 -6.54 62.93 9.47
C PRO A 321 -6.14 63.41 8.07
N MET A 322 -7.07 64.08 7.37
CA MET A 322 -6.80 64.65 6.05
C MET A 322 -6.19 66.05 6.18
N ALA A 323 -5.14 66.33 5.40
CA ALA A 323 -4.56 67.66 5.32
C ALA A 323 -5.63 68.69 4.87
N GLY A 324 -5.64 69.87 5.50
CA GLY A 324 -6.57 70.96 5.18
C GLY A 324 -8.00 70.81 5.70
N HIS A 325 -8.32 69.74 6.44
CA HIS A 325 -9.63 69.57 7.07
C HIS A 325 -9.55 69.81 8.59
N ALA A 326 -10.59 70.43 9.16
CA ALA A 326 -10.66 70.65 10.60
C ALA A 326 -10.75 69.31 11.35
N LEU A 327 -9.90 69.13 12.36
CA LEU A 327 -9.90 67.93 13.20
C LEU A 327 -11.18 67.90 14.04
N SER A 328 -11.94 66.81 13.95
CA SER A 328 -13.17 66.60 14.71
C SER A 328 -12.92 66.23 16.18
N ASN A 329 -11.72 65.76 16.54
CA ASN A 329 -11.33 65.46 17.92
C ASN A 329 -9.83 65.78 18.19
N PRO A 330 -9.51 66.89 18.89
CA PRO A 330 -8.13 67.30 19.15
C PRO A 330 -7.36 66.39 20.14
N GLN A 331 -8.05 65.58 20.96
CA GLN A 331 -7.42 64.63 21.89
C GLN A 331 -6.75 63.42 21.19
N ALA A 332 -7.07 63.18 19.91
CA ALA A 332 -6.46 62.08 19.16
C ALA A 332 -4.94 62.28 18.89
N LEU A 333 -4.43 63.49 19.04
CA LEU A 333 -3.00 63.81 18.90
C LEU A 333 -2.19 63.56 20.19
N GLU A 334 -2.82 63.59 21.36
CA GLU A 334 -2.11 63.55 22.66
C GLU A 334 -1.52 62.16 22.99
N VAL A 335 -1.99 61.10 22.34
CA VAL A 335 -1.51 59.71 22.59
C VAL A 335 -0.18 59.42 21.84
N SER A 336 0.26 60.31 20.94
CA SER A 336 1.45 60.10 20.10
C SER A 336 2.78 60.53 20.74
N GLY A 337 2.79 60.83 22.04
CA GLY A 337 3.97 61.25 22.81
C GLY A 337 4.79 60.11 23.43
N THR A 338 4.72 58.88 22.91
CA THR A 338 5.69 57.82 23.29
C THR A 338 6.75 57.71 22.20
N SER A 339 7.96 58.09 22.58
CA SER A 339 9.18 58.00 21.79
C SER A 339 9.37 56.61 21.18
N TRP A 340 9.58 56.57 19.86
CA TRP A 340 10.07 55.41 19.12
C TRP A 340 11.48 55.01 19.54
#